data_AF-A0A8B6CAM2-F1
#
_entry.id   AF-A0A8B6CAM2-F1
#
_cell.length_a   1.000
_cell.length_b   1.000
_cell.length_c   1.000
_cell.angle_alpha   90.00
_cell.angle_beta   90.00
_cell.angle_gamma   90.00
#
_symmetry.space_group_name_H-M   'P 1'
#
loop_
_entity.id
_entity.type
_entity.pdbx_description
1 polymer ?
#
loop_
_entity_poly.entity_id
_entity_poly.type
_entity_poly.pdbx_seq_one_letter_code
_entity_poly.pdbx_strand_id
1 'polypeptide(L)'
;MVNLSHPEILTIKNVTKDNAGWYGCLISNPLGRYYQTAWLTVLDEQAEAVDIRSGGTNDKEQIVIYIIGGVASVVVLFLLLLIFICYRRYKRVQSSKYRNVKRNENYHPYKSYDGTQPFVLPTIRIEPGPRRRLSSDLTMMSEYDLPLDKHWEFRRE
;
A
#
# COMPACT_ATOMS: atom_id res chain seq x y z
N MET A 1 12.19 -52.57 27.64
CA MET A 1 12.28 -53.85 26.88
C MET A 1 11.62 -53.61 25.55
N VAL A 2 12.30 -53.90 24.44
CA VAL A 2 11.71 -53.72 23.09
C VAL A 2 10.72 -54.86 22.85
N ASN A 3 9.50 -54.51 22.46
CA ASN A 3 8.47 -55.50 22.13
C ASN A 3 8.61 -55.89 20.65
N LEU A 4 8.85 -57.18 20.36
CA LEU A 4 9.02 -57.64 18.98
C LEU A 4 7.70 -57.79 18.22
N SER A 5 6.54 -57.78 18.90
CA SER A 5 5.24 -57.79 18.24
C SER A 5 4.83 -56.40 17.71
N HIS A 6 5.32 -55.33 18.36
CA HIS A 6 5.08 -53.93 17.98
C HIS A 6 6.41 -53.17 18.02
N PRO A 7 7.33 -53.43 17.07
CA PRO A 7 8.67 -52.84 17.05
C PRO A 7 8.68 -51.32 16.87
N GLU A 8 7.58 -50.74 16.36
CA GLU A 8 7.36 -49.31 16.24
C GLU A 8 7.07 -48.61 17.59
N ILE A 9 6.80 -49.36 18.66
CA ILE A 9 6.47 -48.82 19.98
C ILE A 9 7.56 -49.15 21.00
N LEU A 10 8.21 -48.10 21.53
CA LEU A 10 9.11 -48.22 22.67
C LEU A 10 8.38 -47.90 23.98
N THR A 11 8.20 -48.91 24.84
CA THR A 11 7.64 -48.71 26.19
C THR A 11 8.74 -48.75 27.25
N ILE A 12 8.89 -47.65 27.99
CA ILE A 12 9.81 -47.52 29.13
C ILE A 12 8.96 -47.44 30.39
N LYS A 13 9.15 -48.38 31.33
CA LYS A 13 8.41 -48.44 32.59
C LYS A 13 9.30 -47.97 33.73
N ASN A 14 8.71 -47.27 34.71
CA ASN A 14 9.43 -46.72 35.87
C ASN A 14 10.60 -45.84 35.45
N VAL A 15 10.31 -44.77 34.71
CA VAL A 15 11.31 -43.86 34.16
C VAL A 15 12.09 -43.17 35.30
N THR A 16 13.41 -43.30 35.29
CA THR A 16 14.33 -42.62 36.23
C THR A 16 15.22 -41.61 35.49
N LYS A 17 15.94 -40.75 36.22
CA LYS A 17 16.87 -39.78 35.62
C LYS A 17 17.96 -40.42 34.77
N ASP A 18 18.36 -41.65 35.09
CA ASP A 18 19.32 -42.43 34.30
C ASP A 18 18.78 -42.83 32.93
N ASN A 19 17.47 -42.68 32.70
CA ASN A 19 16.83 -42.91 31.41
C ASN A 19 16.77 -41.63 30.55
N ALA A 20 17.19 -40.47 31.05
CA ALA A 20 17.22 -39.26 30.24
C ALA A 20 18.28 -39.36 29.13
N GLY A 21 17.93 -38.96 27.90
CA GLY A 21 18.86 -39.00 26.78
C GLY A 21 18.20 -39.09 25.41
N TRP A 22 19.02 -39.31 24.37
CA TRP A 22 18.56 -39.49 23.00
C TRP A 22 18.00 -40.89 22.77
N TYR A 23 16.78 -40.95 22.26
CA TYR A 23 16.15 -42.14 21.73
C TYR A 23 16.01 -42.01 20.22
N GLY A 24 16.21 -43.11 19.49
CA GLY A 24 16.15 -43.13 18.04
C GLY A 24 15.29 -44.28 17.52
N CYS A 25 14.51 -44.00 16.48
CA CYS A 25 13.86 -45.00 15.66
C CYS A 25 14.60 -45.10 14.33
N LEU A 26 14.95 -46.33 13.93
CA LEU A 26 15.60 -46.63 12.66
C LEU A 26 14.74 -47.62 11.89
N ILE A 27 14.38 -47.23 10.67
CA ILE A 27 13.64 -48.06 9.72
C ILE A 27 14.59 -48.33 8.55
N SER A 28 14.76 -49.60 8.19
CA SER A 28 15.70 -50.01 7.13
C SER A 28 15.05 -51.03 6.22
N ASN A 29 14.95 -50.69 4.94
CA ASN A 29 14.51 -51.56 3.86
C ASN A 29 15.62 -51.68 2.80
N PRO A 30 15.56 -52.64 1.85
CA PRO A 30 16.59 -52.78 0.81
C PRO A 30 16.83 -51.54 -0.06
N LEU A 31 15.83 -50.65 -0.17
CA LEU A 31 15.93 -49.40 -0.93
C LEU A 31 16.54 -48.23 -0.13
N GLY A 32 16.66 -48.34 1.19
CA GLY A 32 17.17 -47.24 2.00
C GLY A 32 16.85 -47.32 3.50
N ARG A 33 17.38 -46.35 4.24
CA ARG A 33 17.22 -46.22 5.69
C ARG A 33 16.69 -44.85 6.04
N TYR A 34 15.78 -44.81 7.01
CA TYR A 34 15.28 -43.58 7.61
C TYR A 34 15.48 -43.65 9.12
N TYR A 35 15.99 -42.57 9.72
CA TYR A 35 16.17 -42.48 11.15
C TYR A 35 15.57 -41.18 11.68
N GLN A 36 14.98 -41.26 12.87
CA GLN A 36 14.46 -40.11 13.59
C GLN A 36 14.81 -40.24 15.06
N THR A 37 15.15 -39.12 15.69
CA THR A 37 15.55 -39.09 17.10
C THR A 37 14.66 -38.15 17.90
N ALA A 38 14.57 -38.42 19.20
CA ALA A 38 13.88 -37.61 20.18
C ALA A 38 14.68 -37.62 21.49
N TRP A 39 14.64 -36.53 22.25
CA TRP A 39 15.26 -36.45 23.57
C TRP A 39 14.23 -36.71 24.67
N LEU A 40 14.55 -37.59 25.61
CA LEU A 40 13.75 -37.83 26.82
C LEU A 40 14.34 -37.03 27.97
N THR A 41 13.56 -36.08 28.50
CA THR A 41 13.86 -35.39 29.75
C THR A 41 12.99 -35.98 30.85
N VAL A 42 13.59 -36.27 32.01
CA VAL A 42 12.89 -36.78 33.19
C VAL A 42 12.91 -35.69 34.25
N LEU A 43 11.74 -35.12 34.54
CA LEU A 43 11.55 -34.04 35.49
C LEU A 43 11.11 -34.60 36.84
N ASP A 44 11.59 -33.99 37.92
CA ASP A 44 11.03 -34.23 39.26
C ASP A 44 9.71 -33.44 39.40
N GLU A 45 8.81 -33.88 40.29
CA GLU A 45 7.51 -33.21 40.52
C GLU A 45 7.63 -31.70 40.83
N GLN A 46 8.76 -31.25 41.42
CA GLN A 46 8.98 -29.82 41.65
C GLN A 46 9.40 -29.04 40.40
N ALA A 47 9.93 -29.70 39.37
CA ALA A 47 10.39 -29.07 38.13
C ALA A 47 9.26 -28.83 37.11
N GLU A 48 8.14 -29.58 37.18
CA GLU A 48 6.96 -29.34 36.31
C GLU A 48 6.41 -27.92 36.43
N ALA A 49 6.44 -27.34 37.64
CA ALA A 49 5.94 -25.99 37.88
C ALA A 49 6.80 -24.89 37.20
N VAL A 50 8.05 -25.22 36.87
CA VAL A 50 9.01 -24.30 36.25
C VAL A 50 9.08 -24.52 34.75
N ASP A 51 9.08 -25.75 34.26
CA ASP A 51 9.32 -26.03 32.83
C ASP A 51 8.07 -25.85 31.95
N ILE A 52 6.85 -26.11 32.46
CA ILE A 52 5.60 -25.71 31.75
C ILE A 52 5.54 -24.19 31.58
N ARG A 53 6.16 -23.45 32.51
CA ARG A 53 6.33 -22.00 32.43
C ARG A 53 7.55 -21.56 31.60
N SER A 54 8.46 -22.45 31.19
CA SER A 54 9.67 -22.09 30.45
C SER A 54 9.66 -22.55 28.99
N GLY A 55 9.09 -23.72 28.69
CA GLY A 55 8.88 -24.21 27.31
C GLY A 55 7.72 -23.52 26.59
N GLY A 56 6.73 -22.99 27.32
CA GLY A 56 5.59 -22.27 26.77
C GLY A 56 5.72 -20.74 26.77
N THR A 57 6.76 -20.17 27.36
CA THR A 57 6.98 -18.71 27.43
C THR A 57 7.83 -18.22 26.28
N ASN A 58 8.92 -18.91 25.94
CA ASN A 58 9.79 -18.51 24.84
C ASN A 58 9.06 -18.45 23.50
N ASP A 59 8.22 -19.44 23.19
CA ASP A 59 7.45 -19.45 21.94
C ASP A 59 6.39 -18.34 21.91
N LYS A 60 5.70 -18.11 23.04
CA LYS A 60 4.69 -17.05 23.15
C LYS A 60 5.29 -15.65 23.10
N GLU A 61 6.44 -15.44 23.75
CA GLU A 61 7.17 -14.18 23.72
C GLU A 61 7.71 -13.88 22.32
N GLN A 62 8.27 -14.89 21.64
CA GLN A 62 8.72 -14.73 20.25
C GLN A 62 7.56 -14.40 19.31
N ILE A 63 6.41 -15.09 19.45
CA ILE A 63 5.21 -14.80 18.65
C ILE A 63 4.75 -13.35 18.85
N VAL A 64 4.73 -12.84 20.09
CA VAL A 64 4.33 -11.45 20.37
C VAL A 64 5.28 -10.45 19.72
N ILE A 65 6.59 -10.69 19.78
CA ILE A 65 7.58 -9.80 19.14
C ILE A 65 7.40 -9.76 17.62
N TYR A 66 7.14 -10.91 16.98
CA TYR A 66 6.89 -10.96 15.54
C TYR A 66 5.62 -10.19 15.14
N ILE A 67 4.55 -10.29 15.93
CA ILE A 67 3.31 -9.55 15.68
C ILE A 67 3.55 -8.04 15.79
N ILE A 68 4.23 -7.58 16.85
CA ILE A 68 4.55 -6.15 17.05
C ILE A 68 5.42 -5.62 15.91
N GLY A 69 6.47 -6.37 15.53
CA GLY A 69 7.36 -6.01 14.42
C GLY A 69 6.60 -5.93 13.08
N GLY A 70 5.71 -6.89 12.82
CA GLY A 70 4.84 -6.90 11.66
C GLY A 70 3.96 -5.65 11.59
N VAL A 71 3.23 -5.34 12.65
CA VAL A 71 2.35 -4.15 12.72
C VAL A 71 3.16 -2.86 12.53
N ALA A 72 4.29 -2.72 13.22
CA ALA A 72 5.16 -1.55 13.09
C ALA A 72 5.67 -1.37 11.65
N SER A 73 6.07 -2.45 10.98
CA SER A 73 6.53 -2.40 9.59
C SER A 73 5.45 -1.91 8.63
N VAL A 74 4.21 -2.38 8.80
CA VAL A 74 3.06 -1.96 7.96
C VAL A 74 2.78 -0.47 8.15
N VAL A 75 2.82 0.02 9.39
CA VAL A 75 2.62 1.45 9.69
C VAL A 75 3.73 2.29 9.04
N VAL A 76 5.00 1.89 9.15
CA VAL A 76 6.12 2.60 8.53
C VAL A 76 5.98 2.64 7.02
N LEU A 77 5.65 1.51 6.37
CA LEU A 77 5.44 1.46 4.93
C LEU A 77 4.30 2.37 4.47
N PHE A 78 3.20 2.40 5.23
CA PHE A 78 2.08 3.30 4.95
C PHE A 78 2.48 4.77 5.04
N LEU A 79 3.22 5.17 6.08
CA LEU A 79 3.73 6.53 6.23
C LEU A 79 4.67 6.92 5.09
N LEU A 80 5.59 6.03 4.70
CA LEU A 80 6.50 6.26 3.56
C LEU A 80 5.73 6.44 2.25
N LEU A 81 4.68 5.64 2.02
CA LEU A 81 3.81 5.78 0.85
C LEU A 81 3.08 7.13 0.85
N LEU A 82 2.53 7.55 1.98
CA LEU A 82 1.87 8.86 2.09
C LEU A 82 2.85 10.00 1.82
N ILE A 83 4.05 9.97 2.42
CA ILE A 83 5.10 10.96 2.19
C ILE A 83 5.49 10.99 0.71
N PHE A 84 5.65 9.82 0.07
CA PHE A 84 5.98 9.72 -1.34
C PHE A 84 4.90 10.30 -2.25
N ILE A 85 3.61 10.04 -1.95
CA ILE A 85 2.48 10.60 -2.69
C ILE A 85 2.43 12.12 -2.52
N CYS A 86 2.57 12.61 -1.29
CA CYS A 86 2.62 14.04 -0.98
C CYS A 86 3.78 14.73 -1.70
N TYR A 87 4.98 14.15 -1.68
CA TYR A 87 6.14 14.65 -2.40
C TYR A 87 5.89 14.70 -3.92
N ARG A 88 5.32 13.64 -4.50
CA ARG A 88 4.97 13.60 -5.92
C ARG A 88 3.91 14.64 -6.30
N ARG A 89 2.92 14.89 -5.44
CA ARG A 89 1.91 15.95 -5.67
C ARG A 89 2.55 17.33 -5.55
N TYR A 90 3.37 17.57 -4.54
CA TYR A 90 4.11 18.81 -4.37
C TYR A 90 4.99 19.12 -5.59
N LYS A 91 5.78 18.14 -6.06
CA LYS A 91 6.63 18.30 -7.26
C LYS A 91 5.80 18.57 -8.52
N ARG A 92 4.65 17.90 -8.69
CA ARG A 92 3.74 18.15 -9.83
C ARG A 92 3.18 19.58 -9.80
N VAL A 93 2.76 20.07 -8.63
CA VAL A 93 2.24 21.44 -8.49
C VAL A 93 3.33 22.49 -8.76
N GLN A 94 4.54 22.29 -8.24
CA GLN A 94 5.66 23.20 -8.53
C GLN A 94 6.00 23.22 -10.02
N SER A 95 6.12 22.06 -10.69
CA SER A 95 6.35 22.00 -12.13
C SER A 95 5.25 22.71 -12.94
N SER A 96 3.98 22.62 -12.53
CA SER A 96 2.88 23.37 -13.15
C SER A 96 3.07 24.89 -13.00
N LYS A 97 3.43 25.37 -11.80
CA LYS A 97 3.69 26.80 -11.56
C LYS A 97 4.83 27.34 -12.42
N TYR A 98 5.99 26.66 -12.47
CA TYR A 98 7.11 27.07 -13.32
C TYR A 98 6.76 27.04 -14.83
N ARG A 99 5.94 26.09 -15.28
CA ARG A 99 5.49 26.01 -16.68
C ARG A 99 4.54 27.15 -17.06
N ASN A 100 3.70 27.60 -16.14
CA ASN A 100 2.80 28.74 -16.37
C ASN A 100 3.54 30.09 -16.30
N VAL A 101 4.56 30.23 -15.44
CA VAL A 101 5.41 31.43 -15.39
C VAL A 101 6.20 31.61 -16.69
N LYS A 102 6.85 30.55 -17.22
CA LYS A 102 7.55 30.60 -18.54
C LYS A 102 6.63 30.89 -19.72
N ARG A 103 5.34 30.52 -19.64
CA ARG A 103 4.36 30.82 -20.69
C ARG A 103 3.98 32.31 -20.70
N ASN A 104 3.94 32.94 -19.53
CA ASN A 104 3.58 34.36 -19.40
C ASN A 104 4.73 35.31 -19.77
N GLU A 105 5.99 34.89 -19.56
CA GLU A 105 7.17 35.69 -19.92
C GLU A 105 7.38 35.83 -21.44
N ASN A 106 6.77 34.96 -22.26
CA ASN A 106 6.83 35.04 -23.72
C ASN A 106 5.78 35.99 -24.35
N TYR A 107 4.96 36.69 -23.55
CA TYR A 107 4.05 37.72 -24.05
C TYR A 107 4.70 39.10 -23.90
N HIS A 108 5.52 39.48 -24.89
CA HIS A 108 5.92 40.88 -25.07
C HIS A 108 4.77 41.65 -25.78
N PRO A 109 4.12 42.64 -25.13
CA PRO A 109 3.29 43.57 -25.87
C PRO A 109 4.21 44.53 -26.64
N TYR A 110 4.08 44.50 -27.98
CA TYR A 110 4.69 45.46 -28.89
C TYR A 110 4.27 46.88 -28.48
N LYS A 111 5.21 47.71 -28.00
CA LYS A 111 4.96 49.12 -27.73
C LYS A 111 5.00 49.88 -29.06
N SER A 112 3.83 50.28 -29.55
CA SER A 112 3.72 51.27 -30.64
C SER A 112 3.41 52.64 -30.02
N TYR A 113 4.29 53.60 -30.24
CA TYR A 113 4.04 55.02 -29.97
C TYR A 113 4.04 55.77 -31.31
N ASP A 114 3.02 56.63 -31.45
CA ASP A 114 2.75 57.61 -32.49
C ASP A 114 2.35 57.14 -33.91
N GLY A 115 1.04 57.09 -34.14
CA GLY A 115 0.40 58.28 -34.70
C GLY A 115 0.35 58.45 -36.23
N THR A 116 -0.15 57.46 -36.97
CA THR A 116 -0.96 57.67 -38.20
C THR A 116 -1.89 56.46 -38.44
N GLN A 117 -3.19 56.73 -38.60
CA GLN A 117 -4.39 55.85 -38.68
C GLN A 117 -4.33 54.69 -39.73
N PRO A 118 -5.36 53.84 -39.91
CA PRO A 118 -6.24 53.09 -38.98
C PRO A 118 -6.36 51.59 -39.40
N PHE A 119 -6.69 50.66 -38.49
CA PHE A 119 -7.58 49.53 -38.84
C PHE A 119 -8.04 48.80 -37.57
N VAL A 120 -9.36 48.79 -37.37
CA VAL A 120 -10.02 47.99 -36.35
C VAL A 120 -10.14 46.57 -36.89
N LEU A 121 -9.67 45.57 -36.14
CA LEU A 121 -10.10 44.19 -36.39
C LEU A 121 -10.26 43.45 -35.05
N PRO A 122 -11.48 43.13 -34.59
CA PRO A 122 -11.66 42.23 -33.47
C PRO A 122 -11.41 40.82 -33.99
N THR A 123 -10.22 40.26 -33.71
CA THR A 123 -9.91 38.89 -34.13
C THR A 123 -10.66 37.91 -33.22
N ILE A 124 -11.86 37.52 -33.65
CA ILE A 124 -12.59 36.37 -33.11
C ILE A 124 -11.83 35.12 -33.55
N ARG A 125 -11.22 34.39 -32.60
CA ARG A 125 -10.54 33.13 -32.90
C ARG A 125 -11.53 31.97 -32.80
N ILE A 126 -12.09 31.56 -33.94
CA ILE A 126 -12.86 30.31 -34.05
C ILE A 126 -11.84 29.18 -34.23
N GLU A 127 -11.64 28.34 -33.21
CA GLU A 127 -10.82 27.13 -33.35
C GLU A 127 -11.69 25.97 -33.86
N PRO A 128 -11.38 25.39 -35.05
CA PRO A 128 -11.97 24.12 -35.46
C PRO A 128 -11.17 22.98 -34.82
N GLY A 129 -11.55 22.57 -33.61
CA GLY A 129 -10.97 21.42 -32.89
C GLY A 129 -11.88 20.18 -32.94
N PRO A 130 -11.34 18.96 -33.09
CA PRO A 130 -12.10 17.78 -33.51
C PRO A 130 -13.10 17.32 -32.45
N ARG A 131 -14.32 17.02 -32.90
CA ARG A 131 -15.35 16.36 -32.12
C ARG A 131 -14.80 15.03 -31.55
N ARG A 132 -14.52 15.01 -30.26
CA ARG A 132 -14.60 13.78 -29.45
C ARG A 132 -15.74 13.98 -28.46
N ARG A 133 -16.88 13.40 -28.80
CA ARG A 133 -18.10 13.41 -27.98
C ARG A 133 -18.00 12.39 -26.84
N LEU A 134 -18.75 12.70 -25.78
CA LEU A 134 -19.06 11.97 -24.53
C LEU A 134 -17.97 12.09 -23.45
N SER A 135 -18.23 12.69 -22.28
CA SER A 135 -19.40 12.46 -21.42
C SER A 135 -19.69 13.63 -20.47
N SER A 136 -20.99 13.80 -20.20
CA SER A 136 -21.65 14.35 -18.99
C SER A 136 -21.42 15.81 -18.56
N ASP A 137 -22.54 16.56 -18.49
CA ASP A 137 -22.85 17.62 -17.49
C ASP A 137 -23.16 19.04 -17.99
N LEU A 138 -23.17 19.31 -19.30
CA LEU A 138 -23.64 20.62 -19.82
C LEU A 138 -25.15 20.65 -20.15
N THR A 139 -25.93 19.66 -19.68
CA THR A 139 -27.40 19.65 -19.74
C THR A 139 -28.07 20.63 -18.76
N MET A 140 -27.42 21.74 -18.44
CA MET A 140 -28.10 22.91 -17.89
C MET A 140 -27.88 24.08 -18.84
N MET A 141 -28.82 24.17 -19.76
CA MET A 141 -29.15 25.38 -20.50
C MET A 141 -29.07 26.58 -19.55
N SER A 142 -28.11 27.48 -19.75
CA SER A 142 -28.28 28.84 -19.26
C SER A 142 -29.25 29.50 -20.23
N GLU A 143 -30.54 29.31 -20.00
CA GLU A 143 -31.58 30.15 -20.55
C GLU A 143 -31.31 31.55 -20.00
N TYR A 144 -30.65 32.39 -20.81
CA TYR A 144 -30.44 33.78 -20.49
C TYR A 144 -31.72 34.52 -20.87
N ASP A 145 -32.65 34.64 -19.92
CA ASP A 145 -33.74 35.60 -20.03
C ASP A 145 -33.16 37.01 -19.86
N LEU A 146 -32.86 37.63 -21.01
CA LEU A 146 -32.42 39.01 -21.07
C LEU A 146 -33.62 39.91 -20.68
N PRO A 147 -33.47 40.86 -19.74
CA PRO A 147 -34.55 41.78 -19.43
C PRO A 147 -34.91 42.60 -20.67
N LEU A 148 -36.20 42.76 -20.96
CA LEU A 148 -36.65 43.58 -22.09
C LEU A 148 -36.14 45.01 -21.93
N ASP A 149 -35.25 45.42 -22.84
CA ASP A 149 -34.71 46.76 -22.88
C ASP A 149 -35.70 47.71 -23.57
N LYS A 150 -36.45 48.45 -22.75
CA LYS A 150 -37.49 49.39 -23.18
C LYS A 150 -36.92 50.61 -23.93
N HIS A 151 -35.61 50.83 -23.95
CA HIS A 151 -35.01 51.98 -24.64
C HIS A 151 -34.57 51.65 -26.07
N TRP A 152 -34.63 50.38 -26.47
CA TRP A 152 -34.21 49.92 -27.80
C TRP A 152 -35.37 49.37 -28.66
N GLU A 153 -36.59 49.83 -28.42
CA GLU A 153 -37.71 49.60 -29.33
C GLU A 153 -37.97 50.84 -30.19
N PHE A 154 -37.90 50.68 -31.51
CA PHE A 154 -38.36 51.70 -32.45
C PHE A 154 -39.87 51.79 -32.45
N ARG A 155 -40.40 53.02 -32.54
CA ARG A 155 -41.85 53.25 -32.62
C ARG A 155 -42.38 52.58 -33.89
N ARG A 156 -43.24 51.57 -33.72
CA ARG A 156 -43.99 50.97 -34.82
C ARG A 156 -45.22 51.83 -35.08
N GLU A 157 -45.03 52.80 -35.97
CA GLU A 157 -46.12 53.41 -36.72
C GLU A 157 -46.40 52.54 -37.96
#